data_AF-A0A535BCV8-F1
#
_entry.id   AF-A0A535BCV8-F1
#
_cell.length_a   1.000
_cell.length_b   1.000
_cell.length_c   1.000
_cell.angle_alpha   90.00
_cell.angle_beta   90.00
_cell.angle_gamma   90.00
#
_symmetry.space_group_name_H-M   'P 1'
#
loop_
_entity.id
_entity.type
_entity.pdbx_description
1 polymer ?
#
loop_
_entity_poly.entity_id
_entity_poly.type
_entity_poly.pdbx_seq_one_letter_code
_entity_poly.pdbx_strand_id
1 'polypeptide(L)'
;MHIKSHVSYDVRPGQEPVRVLWDVTFENNDPQTSAYGDDTVVFYENLTIPVLRGASAVSATSSSGEPLAVSLGEPGRSATVSAYVSFDRAVFYGESYSFSLSYELADVRAPSLLVTPSYVYLPVIAGGDESTVTVSSPASNEWNVTLEAGQCPQNGTTFTCSGADAAFLAAVLEVSRPDATASFAFDVPVGPKNISVTMSYFQGEGGAAQHLKDLVTTALPLIQDLYGFPYPGPTNVRVAQGGQRAVLGYEGITSCGQAANCSVIVSPAADDITVLHELAHLWSGIYGRRWLSEGFAQLIAEEAAGALPAGLVQSQPAEKQPAGTDLRLDEWGEVSSLIGANESALNVENAGYDRSLRFLHLLQAEVGGGALRQANAALAASGTPADSKRYLDLVEKLGGKRVDNLFAEWVFPPSIEPALTKRRQAQQRLEDLLARAANKDLSNDVRDSIQANIDAWRFDDAIATTSEAQSKLAGYDDLKEAVSNLTHDAEAQGLSDAECWRKPVRRSRHMLRPAGWWTPGVIFGGGSAS
;
A
#
# COMPACT_ATOMS: atom_id res chain seq x y z
N MET A 1 15.07 22.63 -34.88
CA MET A 1 13.96 22.06 -35.68
C MET A 1 12.65 22.42 -35.02
N HIS A 2 11.56 22.46 -35.79
CA HIS A 2 10.22 22.71 -35.27
C HIS A 2 9.24 21.69 -35.86
N ILE A 3 8.44 21.06 -35.03
CA ILE A 3 7.58 19.93 -35.39
C ILE A 3 6.16 20.26 -34.98
N LYS A 4 5.24 20.22 -35.94
CA LYS A 4 3.80 20.27 -35.71
C LYS A 4 3.18 18.92 -36.00
N SER A 5 2.24 18.47 -35.16
CA SER A 5 1.53 17.23 -35.43
C SER A 5 0.04 17.25 -35.07
N HIS A 6 -0.70 16.41 -35.77
CA HIS A 6 -2.03 15.98 -35.38
C HIS A 6 -2.04 14.46 -35.20
N VAL A 7 -2.52 13.97 -34.06
CA VAL A 7 -2.61 12.54 -33.79
C VAL A 7 -4.07 12.16 -33.58
N SER A 8 -4.56 11.15 -34.26
CA SER A 8 -5.90 10.62 -34.06
C SER A 8 -5.86 9.17 -33.60
N TYR A 9 -6.66 8.85 -32.59
CA TYR A 9 -6.87 7.51 -32.06
C TYR A 9 -8.32 7.10 -32.35
N ASP A 10 -8.51 6.01 -33.09
CA ASP A 10 -9.82 5.39 -33.28
C ASP A 10 -9.88 4.07 -32.50
N VAL A 11 -10.61 4.07 -31.38
CA VAL A 11 -10.64 2.97 -30.42
C VAL A 11 -12.03 2.35 -30.43
N ARG A 12 -12.17 1.19 -31.10
CA ARG A 12 -13.44 0.45 -31.20
C ARG A 12 -13.21 -1.03 -30.90
N PRO A 13 -13.03 -1.40 -29.62
CA PRO A 13 -12.63 -2.75 -29.28
C PRO A 13 -13.70 -3.76 -29.73
N GLY A 14 -13.25 -4.89 -30.28
CA GLY A 14 -14.12 -5.96 -30.80
C GLY A 14 -14.73 -5.72 -32.18
N GLN A 15 -14.48 -4.56 -32.82
CA GLN A 15 -14.88 -4.30 -34.20
C GLN A 15 -13.67 -4.32 -35.14
N GLU A 16 -12.63 -3.55 -34.82
CA GLU A 16 -11.39 -3.42 -35.58
C GLU A 16 -10.22 -3.19 -34.61
N PRO A 17 -8.96 -3.40 -35.05
CA PRO A 17 -7.79 -2.96 -34.29
C PRO A 17 -7.87 -1.47 -33.94
N VAL A 18 -7.24 -1.07 -32.83
CA VAL A 18 -7.10 0.36 -32.52
C VAL A 18 -6.19 0.98 -33.57
N ARG A 19 -6.68 1.99 -34.29
CA ARG A 19 -5.91 2.70 -35.30
C ARG A 19 -5.37 4.01 -34.76
N VAL A 20 -4.10 4.28 -35.04
CA VAL A 20 -3.45 5.54 -34.71
C VAL A 20 -2.88 6.15 -35.98
N LEU A 21 -3.21 7.41 -36.24
CA LEU A 21 -2.72 8.18 -37.38
C LEU A 21 -2.05 9.46 -36.87
N TRP A 22 -0.84 9.71 -37.36
CA TRP A 22 -0.05 10.92 -37.15
C TRP A 22 0.02 11.67 -38.46
N ASP A 23 -0.37 12.93 -38.46
CA ASP A 23 -0.06 13.89 -39.53
C ASP A 23 1.01 14.83 -39.00
N VAL A 24 2.19 14.81 -39.61
CA VAL A 24 3.37 15.51 -39.12
C VAL A 24 3.83 16.54 -40.14
N THR A 25 4.17 17.73 -39.66
CA THR A 25 4.89 18.77 -40.40
C THR A 25 6.18 19.10 -39.67
N PHE A 26 7.29 18.79 -40.30
CA PHE A 26 8.64 19.09 -39.86
C PHE A 26 9.13 20.35 -40.57
N GLU A 27 9.65 21.32 -39.82
CA GLU A 27 10.31 22.52 -40.33
C GLU A 27 11.76 22.54 -39.85
N ASN A 28 12.69 22.55 -40.80
CA ASN A 28 14.10 22.69 -40.46
C ASN A 28 14.43 24.16 -40.22
N ASN A 29 14.26 24.60 -38.98
CA ASN A 29 14.71 25.91 -38.50
C ASN A 29 16.01 25.84 -37.68
N ASP A 30 16.75 24.73 -37.73
CA ASP A 30 18.01 24.59 -36.98
C ASP A 30 19.10 25.44 -37.64
N PRO A 31 19.58 26.53 -37.00
CA PRO A 31 20.60 27.40 -37.58
C PRO A 31 21.91 26.67 -37.87
N GLN A 32 22.19 25.53 -37.23
CA GLN A 32 23.37 24.70 -37.52
C GLN A 32 23.30 24.04 -38.90
N THR A 33 22.11 23.99 -39.51
CA THR A 33 21.92 23.53 -40.89
C THR A 33 21.86 24.66 -41.91
N SER A 34 21.96 25.92 -41.47
CA SER A 34 22.13 27.04 -42.39
C SER A 34 23.50 26.95 -43.07
N ALA A 35 23.56 27.19 -44.39
CA ALA A 35 24.80 27.03 -45.16
C ALA A 35 25.92 27.94 -44.59
N TYR A 36 27.01 27.32 -44.12
CA TYR A 36 28.22 28.01 -43.64
C TYR A 36 29.39 27.75 -44.59
N GLY A 37 29.67 28.69 -45.48
CA GLY A 37 30.79 28.59 -46.42
C GLY A 37 30.62 27.50 -47.49
N ASP A 38 31.63 27.37 -48.36
CA ASP A 38 31.42 26.89 -49.73
C ASP A 38 31.31 25.35 -49.93
N ASP A 39 31.40 24.47 -48.93
CA ASP A 39 31.48 23.01 -49.22
C ASP A 39 30.80 22.04 -48.24
N THR A 40 29.97 22.48 -47.29
CA THR A 40 29.22 21.53 -46.43
C THR A 40 27.77 21.96 -46.26
N VAL A 41 26.87 21.13 -46.81
CA VAL A 41 25.42 21.30 -46.67
C VAL A 41 24.90 20.27 -45.68
N VAL A 42 24.32 20.73 -44.58
CA VAL A 42 23.69 19.88 -43.56
C VAL A 42 22.18 19.89 -43.79
N PHE A 43 21.55 18.73 -43.71
CA PHE A 43 20.11 18.54 -43.94
C PHE A 43 19.58 17.40 -43.08
N TYR A 44 18.26 17.29 -42.99
CA TYR A 44 17.60 16.13 -42.39
C TYR A 44 17.03 15.21 -43.46
N GLU A 45 17.13 13.90 -43.23
CA GLU A 45 16.57 12.85 -44.10
C GLU A 45 15.59 11.94 -43.36
N ASN A 46 15.41 12.15 -42.05
CA ASN A 46 14.51 11.33 -41.26
C ASN A 46 14.01 12.09 -40.05
N LEU A 47 12.91 11.59 -39.49
CA LEU A 47 12.36 12.02 -38.21
C LEU A 47 12.03 10.80 -37.36
N THR A 48 12.27 10.90 -36.05
CA THR A 48 11.88 9.87 -35.09
C THR A 48 10.55 10.25 -34.44
N ILE A 49 9.56 9.36 -34.54
CA ILE A 49 8.23 9.52 -33.94
C ILE A 49 8.03 8.44 -32.86
N PRO A 50 7.56 8.77 -31.65
CA PRO A 50 7.18 7.76 -30.67
C PRO A 50 5.87 7.09 -31.11
N VAL A 51 5.88 5.77 -31.25
CA VAL A 51 4.68 4.96 -31.48
C VAL A 51 4.47 3.99 -30.32
N LEU A 52 3.22 3.56 -30.09
CA LEU A 52 2.92 2.62 -29.01
C LEU A 52 3.55 1.25 -29.29
N ARG A 53 4.00 0.58 -28.24
CA ARG A 53 4.55 -0.78 -28.34
C ARG A 53 3.49 -1.75 -28.84
N GLY A 54 3.89 -2.72 -29.64
CA GLY A 54 2.94 -3.64 -30.29
C GLY A 54 2.28 -3.03 -31.53
N ALA A 55 2.71 -1.84 -31.96
CA ALA A 55 2.36 -1.28 -33.26
C ALA A 55 2.64 -2.30 -34.36
N SER A 56 1.60 -2.55 -35.15
CA SER A 56 1.59 -3.42 -36.32
C SER A 56 1.08 -2.62 -37.52
N ALA A 57 1.22 -3.18 -38.73
CA ALA A 57 0.81 -2.50 -39.97
C ALA A 57 1.35 -1.05 -40.09
N VAL A 58 2.56 -0.81 -39.57
CA VAL A 58 3.17 0.52 -39.55
C VAL A 58 3.49 0.96 -40.98
N SER A 59 2.98 2.12 -41.38
CA SER A 59 3.20 2.68 -42.72
C SER A 59 3.28 4.20 -42.67
N ALA A 60 4.12 4.79 -43.53
CA ALA A 60 4.19 6.23 -43.70
C ALA A 60 4.08 6.63 -45.17
N THR A 61 3.49 7.79 -45.42
CA THR A 61 3.29 8.35 -46.76
C THR A 61 3.61 9.84 -46.77
N SER A 62 4.32 10.30 -47.80
CA SER A 62 4.57 11.74 -47.99
C SER A 62 3.26 12.47 -48.33
N SER A 63 3.30 13.80 -48.31
CA SER A 63 2.15 14.63 -48.70
C SER A 63 1.71 14.47 -50.16
N SER A 64 2.58 13.93 -51.03
CA SER A 64 2.23 13.57 -52.42
C SER A 64 1.67 12.15 -52.55
N GLY A 65 1.59 11.38 -51.45
CA GLY A 65 1.10 10.01 -51.42
C GLY A 65 2.14 8.94 -51.72
N GLU A 66 3.43 9.30 -51.81
CA GLU A 66 4.51 8.32 -52.01
C GLU A 66 4.82 7.57 -50.70
N PRO A 67 5.07 6.26 -50.74
CA PRO A 67 5.40 5.48 -49.55
C PRO A 67 6.78 5.86 -49.02
N LEU A 68 6.89 6.03 -47.70
CA LEU A 68 8.13 6.32 -46.99
C LEU A 68 8.63 5.08 -46.26
N ALA A 69 9.95 4.92 -46.18
CA ALA A 69 10.54 3.83 -45.41
C ALA A 69 10.38 4.12 -43.91
N VAL A 70 9.92 3.11 -43.16
CA VAL A 70 9.79 3.16 -41.71
C VAL A 70 10.54 1.98 -41.09
N SER A 71 11.36 2.25 -40.08
CA SER A 71 11.94 1.21 -39.24
C SER A 71 11.58 1.46 -37.77
N LEU A 72 11.37 0.38 -37.02
CA LEU A 72 11.11 0.46 -35.59
C LEU A 72 12.42 0.19 -34.84
N GLY A 73 12.67 0.99 -33.81
CA GLY A 73 13.75 0.75 -32.86
C GLY A 73 13.47 -0.42 -31.92
N GLU A 74 14.50 -0.83 -31.19
CA GLU A 74 14.38 -1.89 -30.20
C GLU A 74 13.43 -1.48 -29.05
N PRO A 75 12.52 -2.37 -28.62
CA PRO A 75 11.60 -2.07 -27.54
C PRO A 75 12.33 -2.00 -26.18
N GLY A 76 12.29 -0.84 -25.52
CA GLY A 76 12.85 -0.65 -24.17
C GLY A 76 11.95 -1.19 -23.05
N ARG A 77 11.79 -0.45 -21.95
CA ARG A 77 10.78 -0.73 -20.89
C ARG A 77 9.52 0.16 -20.94
N SER A 78 9.50 1.18 -21.81
CA SER A 78 8.38 2.14 -21.97
C SER A 78 7.18 1.58 -22.73
N ALA A 79 6.00 2.17 -22.58
CA ALA A 79 4.83 1.91 -23.43
C ALA A 79 5.05 2.28 -24.91
N THR A 80 6.13 2.98 -25.24
CA THR A 80 6.48 3.43 -26.60
C THR A 80 7.73 2.76 -27.17
N VAL A 81 7.84 2.78 -28.50
CA VAL A 81 9.04 2.47 -29.29
C VAL A 81 9.28 3.59 -30.30
N SER A 82 10.53 3.78 -30.73
CA SER A 82 10.88 4.78 -31.75
C SER A 82 10.54 4.26 -33.15
N ALA A 83 9.83 5.06 -33.95
CA ALA A 83 9.66 4.84 -35.39
C ALA A 83 10.52 5.86 -36.15
N TYR A 84 11.49 5.37 -36.93
CA TYR A 84 12.33 6.19 -37.79
C TYR A 84 11.69 6.27 -39.18
N VAL A 85 11.19 7.45 -39.55
CA VAL A 85 10.59 7.70 -40.86
C VAL A 85 11.62 8.37 -41.75
N SER A 86 12.03 7.71 -42.83
CA SER A 86 12.94 8.28 -43.82
C SER A 86 12.17 9.10 -44.85
N PHE A 87 12.60 10.35 -45.03
CA PHE A 87 12.08 11.25 -46.06
C PHE A 87 12.52 10.77 -47.45
N ASP A 88 11.70 11.05 -48.46
CA ASP A 88 12.00 10.80 -49.87
C ASP A 88 12.96 11.85 -50.48
N ARG A 89 13.30 12.90 -49.72
CA ARG A 89 14.28 13.94 -50.07
C ARG A 89 14.92 14.54 -48.83
N ALA A 90 16.09 15.16 -49.01
CA ALA A 90 16.70 16.01 -48.00
C ALA A 90 15.86 17.26 -47.71
N VAL A 91 15.83 17.67 -46.44
CA VAL A 91 15.14 18.88 -45.96
C VAL A 91 16.17 19.88 -45.44
N PHE A 92 16.38 20.94 -46.22
CA PHE A 92 17.38 21.97 -45.93
C PHE A 92 16.85 23.05 -45.00
N TYR A 93 17.73 23.91 -44.48
CA TYR A 93 17.36 25.02 -43.61
C TYR A 93 16.29 25.92 -44.27
N GLY A 94 15.22 26.21 -43.52
CA GLY A 94 14.06 26.97 -43.98
C GLY A 94 13.04 26.17 -44.78
N GLU A 95 13.31 24.89 -45.07
CA GLU A 95 12.34 24.02 -45.73
C GLU A 95 11.44 23.29 -44.72
N SER A 96 10.26 22.92 -45.20
CA SER A 96 9.32 22.06 -44.49
C SER A 96 9.08 20.76 -45.23
N TYR A 97 8.72 19.73 -44.47
CA TYR A 97 8.37 18.41 -44.96
C TYR A 97 7.16 17.88 -44.18
N SER A 98 6.18 17.34 -44.89
CA SER A 98 4.97 16.79 -44.28
C SER A 98 4.74 15.35 -44.72
N PHE A 99 4.34 14.51 -43.76
CA PHE A 99 4.02 13.11 -43.99
C PHE A 99 2.92 12.66 -43.02
N SER A 100 2.28 11.54 -43.35
CA SER A 100 1.40 10.83 -42.44
C SER A 100 2.01 9.48 -42.06
N LEU A 101 1.88 9.07 -40.79
CA LEU A 101 2.30 7.78 -40.26
C LEU A 101 1.10 7.12 -39.61
N SER A 102 0.81 5.87 -39.95
CA SER A 102 -0.29 5.09 -39.36
C SER A 102 0.19 3.76 -38.83
N TYR A 103 -0.48 3.26 -37.79
CA TYR A 103 -0.27 1.92 -37.25
C TYR A 103 -1.52 1.39 -36.54
N GLU A 104 -1.54 0.08 -36.32
CA GLU A 104 -2.62 -0.64 -35.65
C GLU A 104 -2.13 -1.34 -34.38
N LEU A 105 -2.99 -1.38 -33.36
CA LEU A 105 -2.82 -2.18 -32.15
C LEU A 105 -3.94 -3.22 -32.07
N ALA A 106 -3.57 -4.49 -32.15
CA ALA A 106 -4.47 -5.62 -31.99
C ALA A 106 -3.86 -6.61 -30.99
N ASP A 107 -4.64 -7.02 -29.99
CA ASP A 107 -4.24 -8.05 -29.01
C ASP A 107 -2.87 -7.78 -28.37
N VAL A 108 -2.64 -6.53 -27.95
CA VAL A 108 -1.36 -6.06 -27.39
C VAL A 108 -1.37 -6.19 -25.88
N ARG A 109 -0.34 -6.79 -25.30
CA ARG A 109 -0.03 -6.73 -23.86
C ARG A 109 1.40 -6.27 -23.66
N ALA A 110 1.56 -5.12 -23.01
CA ALA A 110 2.83 -4.48 -22.72
C ALA A 110 2.74 -3.68 -21.40
N PRO A 111 3.87 -3.29 -20.79
CA PRO A 111 3.85 -2.40 -19.63
C PRO A 111 3.02 -1.14 -19.93
N SER A 112 2.02 -0.87 -19.08
CA SER A 112 1.09 0.26 -19.20
C SER A 112 0.26 0.30 -20.50
N LEU A 113 0.14 -0.81 -21.22
CA LEU A 113 -0.62 -0.90 -22.48
C LEU A 113 -1.28 -2.28 -22.60
N LEU A 114 -2.61 -2.30 -22.71
CA LEU A 114 -3.39 -3.49 -22.95
C LEU A 114 -4.46 -3.21 -24.01
N VAL A 115 -4.51 -4.04 -25.05
CA VAL A 115 -5.54 -3.99 -26.09
C VAL A 115 -6.06 -5.40 -26.29
N THR A 116 -7.35 -5.58 -26.03
CA THR A 116 -8.09 -6.83 -26.24
C THR A 116 -9.46 -6.50 -26.85
N PRO A 117 -10.22 -7.50 -27.33
CA PRO A 117 -11.56 -7.26 -27.88
C PRO A 117 -12.57 -6.66 -26.89
N SER A 118 -12.39 -6.86 -25.57
CA SER A 118 -13.31 -6.36 -24.54
C SER A 118 -12.72 -5.33 -23.57
N TYR A 119 -11.43 -5.03 -23.70
CA TYR A 119 -10.74 -4.12 -22.81
C TYR A 119 -9.56 -3.44 -23.52
N VAL A 120 -9.51 -2.11 -23.45
CA VAL A 120 -8.40 -1.28 -23.92
C VAL A 120 -7.96 -0.35 -22.79
N TYR A 121 -6.67 -0.33 -22.53
CA TYR A 121 -5.99 0.62 -21.66
C TYR A 121 -4.72 1.07 -22.38
N LEU A 122 -4.62 2.34 -22.73
CA LEU A 122 -3.45 2.87 -23.44
C LEU A 122 -3.14 4.31 -23.08
N PRO A 123 -1.86 4.71 -23.11
CA PRO A 123 -1.49 6.12 -23.06
C PRO A 123 -1.76 6.74 -24.42
N VAL A 124 -2.49 7.86 -24.42
CA VAL A 124 -2.72 8.71 -25.58
C VAL A 124 -1.54 9.67 -25.65
N ILE A 125 -0.62 9.42 -26.59
CA ILE A 125 0.61 10.19 -26.75
C ILE A 125 0.50 11.23 -27.86
N ALA A 126 1.20 12.35 -27.66
CA ALA A 126 1.42 13.42 -28.62
C ALA A 126 2.93 13.67 -28.80
N GLY A 127 3.35 14.32 -29.88
CA GLY A 127 4.77 14.63 -30.09
C GLY A 127 5.02 15.80 -31.03
N GLY A 128 6.07 16.57 -30.73
CA GLY A 128 6.45 17.78 -31.46
C GLY A 128 6.18 19.05 -30.66
N ASP A 129 6.73 20.18 -31.12
CA ASP A 129 6.62 21.50 -30.50
C ASP A 129 5.17 21.96 -30.29
N GLU A 130 4.31 21.66 -31.25
CA GLU A 130 2.87 21.92 -31.23
C GLU A 130 2.14 20.66 -31.70
N SER A 131 1.30 20.08 -30.85
CA SER A 131 0.56 18.88 -31.20
C SER A 131 -0.91 18.99 -30.80
N THR A 132 -1.78 18.45 -31.65
CA THR A 132 -3.19 18.22 -31.31
C THR A 132 -3.47 16.73 -31.32
N VAL A 133 -4.23 16.24 -30.35
CA VAL A 133 -4.64 14.82 -30.30
C VAL A 133 -6.15 14.74 -30.27
N THR A 134 -6.75 13.83 -31.03
CA THR A 134 -8.19 13.54 -30.98
C THR A 134 -8.44 12.07 -30.73
N VAL A 135 -9.37 11.77 -29.81
CA VAL A 135 -9.74 10.40 -29.45
C VAL A 135 -11.19 10.13 -29.88
N SER A 136 -11.40 9.07 -30.65
CA SER A 136 -12.70 8.47 -30.92
C SER A 136 -12.85 7.19 -30.11
N SER A 137 -13.95 7.05 -29.39
CA SER A 137 -14.25 5.89 -28.54
C SER A 137 -15.71 5.49 -28.70
N PRO A 138 -16.11 4.26 -28.30
CA PRO A 138 -17.48 3.79 -28.46
C PRO A 138 -18.45 4.62 -27.61
N ALA A 139 -19.73 4.60 -27.97
CA ALA A 139 -20.76 5.20 -27.13
C ALA A 139 -20.84 4.50 -25.76
N SER A 140 -21.12 5.29 -24.72
CA SER A 140 -21.04 4.84 -23.32
C SER A 140 -22.21 3.97 -22.84
N ASN A 141 -23.15 3.59 -23.72
CA ASN A 141 -24.33 2.80 -23.35
C ASN A 141 -24.01 1.31 -23.17
N GLU A 142 -23.01 0.78 -23.88
CA GLU A 142 -22.52 -0.61 -23.77
C GLU A 142 -21.09 -0.69 -23.22
N TRP A 143 -20.38 0.43 -23.23
CA TRP A 143 -18.97 0.52 -22.87
C TRP A 143 -18.76 1.47 -21.71
N ASN A 144 -17.89 1.08 -20.79
CA ASN A 144 -17.32 1.99 -19.82
C ASN A 144 -16.12 2.69 -20.47
N VAL A 145 -16.23 4.00 -20.66
CA VAL A 145 -15.15 4.83 -21.21
C VAL A 145 -14.67 5.80 -20.14
N THR A 146 -13.37 5.81 -19.91
CA THR A 146 -12.65 6.80 -19.10
C THR A 146 -11.55 7.41 -19.95
N LEU A 147 -11.54 8.74 -20.04
CA LEU A 147 -10.51 9.50 -20.75
C LEU A 147 -10.02 10.58 -19.79
N GLU A 148 -8.87 10.32 -19.17
CA GLU A 148 -8.28 11.18 -18.15
C GLU A 148 -7.17 12.03 -18.77
N ALA A 149 -7.28 13.35 -18.67
CA ALA A 149 -6.26 14.26 -19.19
C ALA A 149 -4.92 14.05 -18.48
N GLY A 150 -3.85 14.01 -19.26
CA GLY A 150 -2.48 14.03 -18.76
C GLY A 150 -1.94 15.46 -18.71
N GLN A 151 -0.85 15.69 -19.43
CA GLN A 151 -0.08 16.94 -19.40
C GLN A 151 -0.68 18.05 -20.27
N CYS A 152 -1.67 17.74 -21.11
CA CYS A 152 -2.17 18.64 -22.14
C CYS A 152 -3.58 19.18 -21.80
N PRO A 153 -3.84 20.48 -22.04
CA PRO A 153 -5.18 21.04 -22.02
C PRO A 153 -6.18 20.22 -22.85
N GLN A 154 -7.31 19.87 -22.24
CA GLN A 154 -8.39 19.09 -22.85
C GLN A 154 -9.60 19.97 -23.22
N ASN A 155 -10.17 19.74 -24.41
CA ASN A 155 -11.47 20.25 -24.83
C ASN A 155 -12.28 19.11 -25.47
N GLY A 156 -13.23 18.54 -24.72
CA GLY A 156 -13.96 17.35 -25.14
C GLY A 156 -13.03 16.15 -25.29
N THR A 157 -12.94 15.57 -26.50
CA THR A 157 -12.03 14.47 -26.82
C THR A 157 -10.75 14.93 -27.53
N THR A 158 -10.51 16.24 -27.58
CA THR A 158 -9.34 16.86 -28.20
C THR A 158 -8.40 17.42 -27.14
N PHE A 159 -7.10 17.22 -27.35
CA PHE A 159 -6.02 17.70 -26.48
C PHE A 159 -5.07 18.57 -27.28
N THR A 160 -4.57 19.66 -26.67
CA THR A 160 -3.57 20.53 -27.30
C THR A 160 -2.32 20.55 -26.45
N CYS A 161 -1.22 20.04 -26.99
CA CYS A 161 0.08 19.95 -26.33
C CYS A 161 1.07 20.92 -26.96
N SER A 162 1.91 21.56 -26.15
CA SER A 162 3.00 22.40 -26.67
C SER A 162 4.20 22.43 -25.73
N GLY A 163 5.39 22.53 -26.30
CA GLY A 163 6.66 22.55 -25.58
C GLY A 163 7.81 22.02 -26.44
N ALA A 164 9.00 22.59 -26.25
CA ALA A 164 10.16 22.27 -27.09
C ALA A 164 10.54 20.78 -27.01
N ASP A 165 10.71 20.14 -28.17
CA ASP A 165 11.26 18.78 -28.34
C ASP A 165 10.62 17.69 -27.45
N ALA A 166 9.35 17.84 -27.07
CA ALA A 166 8.71 16.96 -26.09
C ALA A 166 7.73 15.96 -26.72
N ALA A 167 7.80 14.72 -26.25
CA ALA A 167 6.70 13.78 -26.30
C ALA A 167 5.81 14.03 -25.07
N PHE A 168 4.51 14.09 -25.27
CA PHE A 168 3.54 14.37 -24.20
C PHE A 168 2.63 13.17 -23.96
N LEU A 169 2.30 12.93 -22.70
CA LEU A 169 1.14 12.13 -22.34
C LEU A 169 -0.08 13.04 -22.38
N ALA A 170 -0.85 13.00 -23.48
CA ALA A 170 -2.04 13.81 -23.63
C ALA A 170 -3.18 13.32 -22.73
N ALA A 171 -3.36 12.00 -22.64
CA ALA A 171 -4.35 11.37 -21.79
C ALA A 171 -4.01 9.90 -21.47
N VAL A 172 -4.73 9.33 -20.51
CA VAL A 172 -4.87 7.87 -20.35
C VAL A 172 -6.29 7.50 -20.76
N LEU A 173 -6.41 6.55 -21.70
CA LEU A 173 -7.69 6.05 -22.18
C LEU A 173 -7.93 4.64 -21.65
N GLU A 174 -9.09 4.43 -21.04
CA GLU A 174 -9.62 3.12 -20.72
C GLU A 174 -11.00 2.93 -21.37
N VAL A 175 -11.17 1.82 -22.07
CA VAL A 175 -12.44 1.38 -22.67
C VAL A 175 -12.66 -0.07 -22.29
N SER A 176 -13.69 -0.36 -21.50
CA SER A 176 -13.98 -1.71 -21.04
C SER A 176 -15.44 -2.10 -21.27
N ARG A 177 -15.65 -3.37 -21.59
CA ARG A 177 -16.98 -3.96 -21.78
C ARG A 177 -17.36 -4.76 -20.53
N PRO A 178 -18.21 -4.22 -19.63
CA PRO A 178 -18.42 -4.81 -18.31
C PRO A 178 -19.15 -6.18 -18.34
N ASP A 179 -19.92 -6.47 -19.39
CA ASP A 179 -20.62 -7.75 -19.59
C ASP A 179 -19.74 -8.84 -20.23
N ALA A 180 -18.64 -8.46 -20.90
CA ALA A 180 -17.72 -9.38 -21.54
C ALA A 180 -16.64 -9.88 -20.58
N THR A 181 -17.08 -10.57 -19.53
CA THR A 181 -16.21 -11.23 -18.56
C THR A 181 -16.39 -12.75 -18.62
N ALA A 182 -15.38 -13.47 -18.13
CA ALA A 182 -15.42 -14.90 -17.89
C ALA A 182 -14.92 -15.19 -16.48
N SER A 183 -15.31 -16.34 -15.94
CA SER A 183 -14.93 -16.74 -14.58
C SER A 183 -14.66 -18.23 -14.48
N PHE A 184 -13.78 -18.61 -13.54
CA PHE A 184 -13.62 -19.98 -13.09
C PHE A 184 -13.31 -19.99 -11.58
N ALA A 185 -13.51 -21.13 -10.94
CA ALA A 185 -13.24 -21.31 -9.53
C ALA A 185 -12.14 -22.34 -9.29
N PHE A 186 -11.40 -22.19 -8.19
CA PHE A 186 -10.40 -23.14 -7.72
C PHE A 186 -10.22 -23.01 -6.20
N ASP A 187 -9.79 -24.10 -5.57
CA ASP A 187 -9.53 -24.12 -4.14
C ASP A 187 -8.04 -23.92 -3.84
N VAL A 188 -7.74 -23.16 -2.80
CA VAL A 188 -6.39 -22.93 -2.29
C VAL A 188 -6.32 -23.35 -0.82
N PRO A 189 -5.49 -24.35 -0.46
CA PRO A 189 -5.29 -24.73 0.93
C PRO A 189 -4.40 -23.69 1.64
N VAL A 190 -4.93 -23.02 2.65
CA VAL A 190 -4.23 -21.98 3.43
C VAL A 190 -4.28 -22.34 4.91
N GLY A 191 -3.21 -22.98 5.39
CA GLY A 191 -3.17 -23.58 6.72
C GLY A 191 -4.30 -24.60 6.92
N PRO A 192 -5.15 -24.46 7.96
CA PRO A 192 -6.26 -25.37 8.20
C PRO A 192 -7.51 -25.06 7.37
N LYS A 193 -7.54 -23.95 6.63
CA LYS A 193 -8.70 -23.53 5.81
C LYS A 193 -8.45 -23.88 4.34
N ASN A 194 -9.51 -24.28 3.63
CA ASN A 194 -9.53 -24.27 2.17
C ASN A 194 -10.31 -23.04 1.72
N ILE A 195 -9.67 -22.18 0.94
CA ILE A 195 -10.28 -20.98 0.37
C ILE A 195 -10.75 -21.32 -1.05
N SER A 196 -12.04 -21.20 -1.30
CA SER A 196 -12.62 -21.25 -2.64
C SER A 196 -12.48 -19.87 -3.29
N VAL A 197 -11.60 -19.78 -4.27
CA VAL A 197 -11.35 -18.56 -5.04
C VAL A 197 -12.19 -18.57 -6.31
N THR A 198 -12.97 -17.52 -6.52
CA THR A 198 -13.62 -17.25 -7.82
C THR A 198 -12.82 -16.18 -8.56
N MET A 199 -12.15 -16.57 -9.65
CA MET A 199 -11.43 -15.67 -10.54
C MET A 199 -12.35 -15.15 -11.63
N SER A 200 -12.44 -13.84 -11.82
CA SER A 200 -13.17 -13.20 -12.92
C SER A 200 -12.25 -12.31 -13.74
N TYR A 201 -12.32 -12.37 -15.06
CA TYR A 201 -11.41 -11.67 -15.96
C TYR A 201 -12.15 -11.20 -17.23
N PHE A 202 -11.59 -10.22 -17.94
CA PHE A 202 -12.17 -9.78 -19.22
C PHE A 202 -11.97 -10.87 -20.29
N GLN A 203 -12.90 -11.00 -21.24
CA GLN A 203 -12.72 -11.95 -22.33
C GLN A 203 -11.47 -11.60 -23.17
N GLY A 204 -10.77 -12.62 -23.69
CA GLY A 204 -9.45 -12.46 -24.31
C GLY A 204 -8.26 -12.58 -23.33
N GLU A 205 -8.51 -12.47 -22.02
CA GLU A 205 -7.45 -12.49 -20.99
C GLU A 205 -7.24 -13.87 -20.35
N GLY A 206 -7.64 -14.96 -21.02
CA GLY A 206 -7.59 -16.31 -20.45
C GLY A 206 -6.19 -16.78 -20.03
N GLY A 207 -5.16 -16.42 -20.79
CA GLY A 207 -3.77 -16.72 -20.45
C GLY A 207 -3.30 -15.99 -19.19
N ALA A 208 -3.60 -14.68 -19.09
CA ALA A 208 -3.30 -13.88 -17.91
C ALA A 208 -4.06 -14.38 -16.68
N ALA A 209 -5.34 -14.75 -16.84
CA ALA A 209 -6.14 -15.30 -15.74
C ALA A 209 -5.59 -16.64 -15.21
N GLN A 210 -5.06 -17.50 -16.10
CA GLN A 210 -4.41 -18.75 -15.69
C GLN A 210 -3.09 -18.48 -14.94
N HIS A 211 -2.31 -17.50 -15.39
CA HIS A 211 -1.13 -17.02 -14.64
C HIS A 211 -1.51 -16.49 -13.25
N LEU A 212 -2.52 -15.64 -13.14
CA LEU A 212 -3.01 -15.14 -11.85
C LEU A 212 -3.52 -16.27 -10.95
N LYS A 213 -4.15 -17.30 -11.50
CA LYS A 213 -4.53 -18.50 -10.73
C LYS A 213 -3.30 -19.17 -10.12
N ASP A 214 -2.24 -19.38 -10.90
CA ASP A 214 -1.02 -20.04 -10.44
C ASP A 214 -0.30 -19.19 -9.38
N LEU A 215 -0.28 -17.87 -9.58
CA LEU A 215 0.23 -16.89 -8.62
C LEU A 215 -0.55 -16.93 -7.30
N VAL A 216 -1.88 -16.78 -7.34
CA VAL A 216 -2.76 -16.80 -6.15
C VAL A 216 -2.65 -18.12 -5.40
N THR A 217 -2.66 -19.25 -6.11
CA THR A 217 -2.60 -20.59 -5.52
C THR A 217 -1.30 -20.80 -4.74
N THR A 218 -0.19 -20.28 -5.24
CA THR A 218 1.13 -20.43 -4.63
C THR A 218 1.38 -19.38 -3.54
N ALA A 219 0.88 -18.16 -3.73
CA ALA A 219 1.15 -17.03 -2.85
C ALA A 219 0.35 -17.03 -1.55
N LEU A 220 -0.95 -17.39 -1.58
CA LEU A 220 -1.79 -17.29 -0.36
C LEU A 220 -1.25 -18.08 0.85
N PRO A 221 -0.76 -19.33 0.72
CA PRO A 221 -0.16 -20.04 1.84
C PRO A 221 1.12 -19.36 2.35
N LEU A 222 1.95 -18.85 1.43
CA LEU A 222 3.18 -18.14 1.75
C LEU A 222 2.90 -16.82 2.48
N ILE A 223 1.92 -16.04 2.02
CA ILE A 223 1.48 -14.79 2.66
C ILE A 223 1.03 -15.07 4.10
N GLN A 224 0.31 -16.18 4.36
CA GLN A 224 -0.06 -16.57 5.73
C GLN A 224 1.18 -16.75 6.62
N ASP A 225 2.18 -17.46 6.12
CA ASP A 225 3.41 -17.75 6.86
C ASP A 225 4.22 -16.47 7.13
N LEU A 226 4.26 -15.55 6.15
CA LEU A 226 4.92 -14.25 6.26
C LEU A 226 4.23 -13.33 7.26
N TYR A 227 2.89 -13.33 7.31
CA TYR A 227 2.15 -12.62 8.37
C TYR A 227 2.33 -13.26 9.75
N GLY A 228 2.47 -14.59 9.80
CA GLY A 228 2.69 -15.36 11.02
C GLY A 228 1.41 -15.72 11.79
N PHE A 229 0.24 -15.60 11.18
CA PHE A 229 -1.03 -16.00 11.80
C PHE A 229 -2.05 -16.55 10.77
N PRO A 230 -2.99 -17.42 11.21
CA PRO A 230 -3.95 -18.05 10.30
C PRO A 230 -4.82 -17.04 9.56
N TYR A 231 -5.17 -17.36 8.31
CA TYR A 231 -6.06 -16.52 7.49
C TYR A 231 -7.35 -16.12 8.24
N PRO A 232 -7.59 -14.83 8.50
CA PRO A 232 -8.71 -14.38 9.33
C PRO A 232 -10.04 -14.34 8.56
N GLY A 233 -10.00 -14.27 7.23
CA GLY A 233 -11.17 -14.00 6.39
C GLY A 233 -12.08 -15.21 6.07
N PRO A 234 -13.09 -14.98 5.21
CA PRO A 234 -14.08 -15.98 4.79
C PRO A 234 -13.48 -17.03 3.86
N THR A 235 -14.07 -18.22 3.79
CA THR A 235 -13.63 -19.29 2.87
C THR A 235 -13.90 -18.98 1.40
N ASN A 236 -14.71 -17.97 1.08
CA ASN A 236 -14.98 -17.56 -0.29
C ASN A 236 -14.31 -16.21 -0.57
N VAL A 237 -13.39 -16.21 -1.53
CA VAL A 237 -12.68 -15.00 -1.96
C VAL A 237 -12.94 -14.80 -3.45
N ARG A 238 -13.32 -13.59 -3.83
CA ARG A 238 -13.38 -13.19 -5.24
C ARG A 238 -12.07 -12.50 -5.59
N VAL A 239 -11.43 -12.94 -6.67
CA VAL A 239 -10.34 -12.22 -7.33
C VAL A 239 -10.84 -11.83 -8.70
N ALA A 240 -10.76 -10.55 -9.06
CA ALA A 240 -11.31 -10.07 -10.31
C ALA A 240 -10.40 -9.05 -10.99
N GLN A 241 -10.39 -9.07 -12.31
CA GLN A 241 -9.96 -7.90 -13.07
C GLN A 241 -11.04 -6.80 -13.01
N GLY A 242 -10.62 -5.55 -12.93
CA GLY A 242 -11.50 -4.39 -12.99
C GLY A 242 -10.77 -3.17 -13.57
N GLY A 243 -11.49 -2.36 -14.33
CA GLY A 243 -10.95 -1.09 -14.85
C GLY A 243 -10.79 -0.03 -13.75
N GLN A 244 -10.17 1.11 -14.06
CA GLN A 244 -9.82 2.19 -13.14
C GLN A 244 -10.95 2.60 -12.20
N ARG A 245 -12.21 2.64 -12.67
CA ARG A 245 -13.35 3.00 -11.81
C ARG A 245 -13.62 1.97 -10.71
N ALA A 246 -13.40 0.69 -10.99
CA ALA A 246 -13.60 -0.39 -10.03
C ALA A 246 -12.54 -0.38 -8.91
N VAL A 247 -11.37 0.18 -9.20
CA VAL A 247 -10.22 0.30 -8.29
C VAL A 247 -9.97 1.75 -7.87
N LEU A 248 -10.92 2.67 -8.06
CA LEU A 248 -10.81 4.09 -7.64
C LEU A 248 -9.57 4.83 -8.17
N GLY A 249 -9.06 4.45 -9.35
CA GLY A 249 -7.86 5.02 -9.97
C GLY A 249 -6.55 4.40 -9.49
N TYR A 250 -6.59 3.46 -8.56
CA TYR A 250 -5.44 2.63 -8.18
C TYR A 250 -5.18 1.52 -9.21
N GLU A 251 -4.12 0.73 -9.03
CA GLU A 251 -3.87 -0.48 -9.81
C GLU A 251 -4.54 -1.73 -9.20
N GLY A 252 -5.00 -1.63 -7.95
CA GLY A 252 -5.71 -2.67 -7.24
C GLY A 252 -6.52 -2.10 -6.07
N ILE A 253 -7.48 -2.87 -5.59
CA ILE A 253 -8.14 -2.63 -4.32
C ILE A 253 -8.64 -3.94 -3.72
N THR A 254 -8.45 -4.06 -2.41
CA THR A 254 -8.97 -5.17 -1.62
C THR A 254 -10.03 -4.68 -0.67
N SER A 255 -11.21 -5.31 -0.76
CA SER A 255 -12.37 -4.99 0.05
C SER A 255 -12.90 -6.25 0.72
N CYS A 256 -12.63 -6.37 2.01
CA CYS A 256 -13.24 -7.39 2.86
C CYS A 256 -14.38 -6.73 3.64
N GLY A 257 -15.62 -7.01 3.23
CA GLY A 257 -16.83 -6.48 3.85
C GLY A 257 -17.20 -7.22 5.14
N GLN A 258 -18.49 -7.27 5.47
CA GLN A 258 -18.98 -8.16 6.54
C GLN A 258 -18.53 -9.61 6.30
N ALA A 259 -18.40 -10.38 7.39
CA ALA A 259 -17.69 -11.65 7.58
C ALA A 259 -17.84 -12.79 6.52
N ALA A 260 -18.64 -12.61 5.46
CA ALA A 260 -18.88 -13.59 4.42
C ALA A 260 -18.14 -13.34 3.10
N ASN A 261 -17.76 -12.09 2.77
CA ASN A 261 -17.27 -11.75 1.42
C ASN A 261 -16.00 -10.88 1.44
N CYS A 262 -14.93 -11.37 0.81
CA CYS A 262 -13.75 -10.59 0.43
C CYS A 262 -13.63 -10.53 -1.10
N SER A 263 -13.31 -9.35 -1.63
CA SER A 263 -13.05 -9.12 -3.04
C SER A 263 -11.70 -8.44 -3.21
N VAL A 264 -10.85 -9.04 -4.04
CA VAL A 264 -9.62 -8.46 -4.56
C VAL A 264 -9.90 -8.08 -6.01
N ILE A 265 -9.76 -6.80 -6.34
CA ILE A 265 -9.92 -6.29 -7.71
C ILE A 265 -8.59 -5.72 -8.15
N VAL A 266 -8.08 -6.15 -9.29
CA VAL A 266 -6.82 -5.67 -9.87
C VAL A 266 -7.04 -5.15 -11.28
N SER A 267 -6.31 -4.11 -11.67
CA SER A 267 -6.26 -3.66 -13.05
C SER A 267 -5.72 -4.79 -13.93
N PRO A 268 -6.29 -5.02 -15.13
CA PRO A 268 -5.69 -5.93 -16.13
C PRO A 268 -4.23 -5.60 -16.48
N ALA A 269 -3.82 -4.35 -16.28
CA ALA A 269 -2.45 -3.88 -16.52
C ALA A 269 -1.55 -3.89 -15.27
N ALA A 270 -2.06 -4.32 -14.12
CA ALA A 270 -1.28 -4.42 -12.88
C ALA A 270 -0.18 -5.48 -13.01
N ASP A 271 0.95 -5.23 -12.35
CA ASP A 271 2.04 -6.20 -12.24
C ASP A 271 1.79 -7.24 -11.13
N ASP A 272 2.61 -8.28 -11.10
CA ASP A 272 2.44 -9.40 -10.17
C ASP A 272 2.67 -8.99 -8.71
N ILE A 273 3.53 -8.00 -8.42
CA ILE A 273 3.74 -7.51 -7.05
C ILE A 273 2.50 -6.76 -6.59
N THR A 274 1.87 -5.95 -7.45
CA THR A 274 0.57 -5.32 -7.14
C THR A 274 -0.50 -6.38 -6.83
N VAL A 275 -0.55 -7.48 -7.57
CA VAL A 275 -1.48 -8.58 -7.25
C VAL A 275 -1.18 -9.19 -5.87
N LEU A 276 0.09 -9.42 -5.55
CA LEU A 276 0.50 -9.94 -4.23
C LEU A 276 0.19 -8.96 -3.09
N HIS A 277 0.34 -7.66 -3.33
CA HIS A 277 -0.01 -6.58 -2.41
C HIS A 277 -1.49 -6.65 -2.05
N GLU A 278 -2.36 -6.74 -3.05
CA GLU A 278 -3.80 -6.86 -2.82
C GLU A 278 -4.17 -8.16 -2.09
N LEU A 279 -3.52 -9.28 -2.41
CA LEU A 279 -3.72 -10.52 -1.66
C LEU A 279 -3.27 -10.40 -0.19
N ALA A 280 -2.23 -9.62 0.11
CA ALA A 280 -1.76 -9.40 1.47
C ALA A 280 -2.79 -8.64 2.34
N HIS A 281 -3.59 -7.74 1.75
CA HIS A 281 -4.68 -7.06 2.45
C HIS A 281 -5.75 -8.01 3.02
N LEU A 282 -5.81 -9.26 2.57
CA LEU A 282 -6.67 -10.28 3.17
C LEU A 282 -6.35 -10.55 4.68
N TRP A 283 -5.17 -10.12 5.15
CA TRP A 283 -4.76 -10.16 6.57
C TRP A 283 -4.74 -8.79 7.26
N SER A 284 -4.89 -7.67 6.54
CA SER A 284 -4.63 -6.33 7.07
C SER A 284 -5.69 -5.81 8.05
N GLY A 285 -6.80 -6.54 8.25
CA GLY A 285 -7.85 -6.18 9.21
C GLY A 285 -7.39 -6.07 10.67
N ILE A 286 -6.15 -6.48 10.99
CA ILE A 286 -5.51 -6.28 12.29
C ILE A 286 -4.98 -4.86 12.52
N TYR A 287 -5.01 -3.99 11.50
CA TYR A 287 -4.48 -2.64 11.56
C TYR A 287 -5.60 -1.60 11.49
N GLY A 288 -5.53 -0.59 12.36
CA GLY A 288 -6.44 0.55 12.41
C GLY A 288 -5.84 1.83 11.80
N ARG A 289 -4.64 1.73 11.21
CA ARG A 289 -3.98 2.84 10.52
C ARG A 289 -3.62 2.42 9.11
N ARG A 290 -3.86 3.32 8.16
CA ARG A 290 -3.61 3.10 6.74
C ARG A 290 -2.16 2.68 6.46
N TRP A 291 -1.18 3.42 6.99
CA TRP A 291 0.23 3.10 6.77
C TRP A 291 0.65 1.70 7.22
N LEU A 292 0.03 1.17 8.29
CA LEU A 292 0.27 -0.20 8.73
C LEU A 292 -0.27 -1.20 7.71
N SER A 293 -1.50 -1.00 7.25
CA SER A 293 -2.12 -1.86 6.23
C SER A 293 -1.34 -1.85 4.92
N GLU A 294 -1.07 -0.67 4.35
CA GLU A 294 -0.40 -0.51 3.05
C GLU A 294 1.07 -0.90 3.14
N GLY A 295 1.76 -0.52 4.22
CA GLY A 295 3.15 -0.87 4.44
C GLY A 295 3.34 -2.38 4.56
N PHE A 296 2.52 -3.06 5.36
CA PHE A 296 2.62 -4.51 5.48
C PHE A 296 2.18 -5.22 4.20
N ALA A 297 1.15 -4.73 3.51
CA ALA A 297 0.76 -5.31 2.22
C ALA A 297 1.93 -5.27 1.23
N GLN A 298 2.64 -4.14 1.14
CA GLN A 298 3.80 -4.00 0.28
C GLN A 298 4.99 -4.85 0.74
N LEU A 299 5.35 -4.81 2.02
CA LEU A 299 6.46 -5.61 2.56
C LEU A 299 6.25 -7.11 2.31
N ILE A 300 5.04 -7.60 2.58
CA ILE A 300 4.69 -9.00 2.41
C ILE A 300 4.61 -9.38 0.93
N ALA A 301 4.17 -8.47 0.05
CA ALA A 301 4.20 -8.69 -1.39
C ALA A 301 5.63 -8.88 -1.92
N GLU A 302 6.57 -8.04 -1.49
CA GLU A 302 7.98 -8.13 -1.88
C GLU A 302 8.66 -9.39 -1.32
N GLU A 303 8.42 -9.71 -0.04
CA GLU A 303 8.91 -10.95 0.57
C GLU A 303 8.32 -12.19 -0.10
N ALA A 304 7.02 -12.18 -0.42
CA ALA A 304 6.37 -13.26 -1.15
C ALA A 304 6.96 -13.42 -2.55
N ALA A 305 7.08 -12.32 -3.31
CA ALA A 305 7.67 -12.34 -4.64
C ALA A 305 9.08 -12.94 -4.65
N GLY A 306 9.90 -12.61 -3.64
CA GLY A 306 11.25 -13.17 -3.48
C GLY A 306 11.30 -14.65 -3.07
N ALA A 307 10.23 -15.18 -2.48
CA ALA A 307 10.14 -16.58 -2.04
C ALA A 307 9.33 -17.49 -2.97
N LEU A 308 8.63 -16.94 -3.97
CA LEU A 308 7.92 -17.71 -4.99
C LEU A 308 8.90 -18.42 -5.94
N PRO A 309 8.45 -19.53 -6.58
CA PRO A 309 9.27 -20.24 -7.57
C PRO A 309 9.77 -19.33 -8.70
N ALA A 310 11.00 -19.56 -9.15
CA ALA A 310 11.60 -18.80 -10.24
C ALA A 310 10.72 -18.86 -11.51
N GLY A 311 10.49 -17.69 -12.11
CA GLY A 311 9.66 -17.55 -13.31
C GLY A 311 8.15 -17.45 -13.06
N LEU A 312 7.68 -17.65 -11.81
CA LEU A 312 6.27 -17.41 -11.48
C LEU A 312 5.95 -15.92 -11.37
N VAL A 313 6.88 -15.11 -10.86
CA VAL A 313 6.78 -13.64 -10.94
C VAL A 313 7.35 -13.22 -12.30
N GLN A 314 6.48 -12.74 -13.18
CA GLN A 314 6.77 -12.36 -14.56
C GLN A 314 6.84 -10.84 -14.75
N SER A 315 6.23 -10.07 -13.86
CA SER A 315 6.22 -8.60 -13.92
C SER A 315 6.47 -7.98 -12.55
N GLN A 316 7.10 -6.80 -12.56
CA GLN A 316 7.42 -6.02 -11.37
C GLN A 316 7.25 -4.53 -11.70
N PRO A 317 6.90 -3.69 -10.71
CA PRO A 317 6.80 -2.27 -10.91
C PRO A 317 8.16 -1.68 -11.29
N ALA A 318 8.15 -0.59 -12.03
CA ALA A 318 9.38 0.16 -12.26
C ALA A 318 9.94 0.69 -10.94
N GLU A 319 11.27 0.75 -10.83
CA GLU A 319 11.94 1.36 -9.69
C GLU A 319 11.50 2.82 -9.56
N LYS A 320 10.87 3.15 -8.43
CA LYS A 320 10.41 4.51 -8.12
C LYS A 320 11.50 5.25 -7.37
N GLN A 321 11.68 6.53 -7.69
CA GLN A 321 12.49 7.41 -6.85
C GLN A 321 11.79 7.60 -5.50
N PRO A 322 12.55 7.71 -4.39
CA PRO A 322 11.97 8.03 -3.09
C PRO A 322 11.11 9.28 -3.16
N ALA A 323 9.96 9.25 -2.49
CA ALA A 323 9.04 10.38 -2.52
C ALA A 323 9.68 11.61 -1.84
N GLY A 324 9.59 12.77 -2.49
CA GLY A 324 10.16 14.02 -1.97
C GLY A 324 9.34 14.69 -0.85
N THR A 325 8.09 14.28 -0.66
CA THR A 325 7.20 14.84 0.36
C THR A 325 7.53 14.27 1.74
N ASP A 326 7.82 15.14 2.71
CA ASP A 326 7.93 14.74 4.10
C ASP A 326 6.53 14.57 4.70
N LEU A 327 6.23 13.35 5.14
CA LEU A 327 4.92 12.95 5.66
C LEU A 327 5.13 12.08 6.90
N ARG A 328 4.50 12.44 8.02
CA ARG A 328 4.39 11.52 9.16
C ARG A 328 3.28 10.52 8.86
N LEU A 329 3.54 9.23 9.06
CA LEU A 329 2.62 8.20 8.59
C LEU A 329 1.22 8.24 9.26
N ASP A 330 1.11 8.78 10.48
CA ASP A 330 -0.18 9.03 11.14
C ASP A 330 -0.97 10.20 10.52
N GLU A 331 -0.32 11.03 9.69
CA GLU A 331 -0.93 12.16 9.00
C GLU A 331 -1.38 11.83 7.57
N TRP A 332 -1.07 10.62 7.06
CA TRP A 332 -1.43 10.21 5.68
C TRP A 332 -2.95 10.21 5.45
N GLY A 333 -3.74 9.92 6.49
CA GLY A 333 -5.19 9.94 6.43
C GLY A 333 -5.80 8.67 5.83
N GLU A 334 -7.03 8.79 5.36
CA GLU A 334 -7.84 7.68 4.83
C GLU A 334 -7.66 7.51 3.31
N VAL A 335 -8.05 6.36 2.79
CA VAL A 335 -8.08 6.10 1.34
C VAL A 335 -9.02 7.09 0.65
N SER A 336 -8.58 7.63 -0.49
CA SER A 336 -9.37 8.53 -1.34
C SER A 336 -9.22 8.12 -2.80
N SER A 337 -10.20 8.48 -3.64
CA SER A 337 -10.12 8.20 -5.07
C SER A 337 -8.97 8.97 -5.71
N LEU A 338 -8.13 8.30 -6.50
CA LEU A 338 -7.08 8.94 -7.30
C LEU A 338 -7.58 9.45 -8.65
N ILE A 339 -8.79 9.05 -9.06
CA ILE A 339 -9.42 9.55 -10.30
C ILE A 339 -9.55 11.07 -10.22
N GLY A 340 -8.87 11.79 -11.11
CA GLY A 340 -8.87 13.25 -11.13
C GLY A 340 -8.17 13.90 -9.93
N ALA A 341 -7.34 13.16 -9.19
CA ALA A 341 -6.51 13.72 -8.14
C ALA A 341 -5.49 14.70 -8.74
N ASN A 342 -5.28 15.83 -8.05
CA ASN A 342 -4.24 16.77 -8.44
C ASN A 342 -2.85 16.25 -8.04
N GLU A 343 -1.80 16.85 -8.60
CA GLU A 343 -0.41 16.46 -8.34
C GLU A 343 -0.03 16.45 -6.85
N SER A 344 -0.53 17.41 -6.06
CA SER A 344 -0.26 17.47 -4.62
C SER A 344 -0.84 16.25 -3.89
N ALA A 345 -2.08 15.87 -4.19
CA ALA A 345 -2.70 14.68 -3.64
C ALA A 345 -1.96 13.40 -4.05
N LEU A 346 -1.57 13.28 -5.32
CA LEU A 346 -0.75 12.16 -5.82
C LEU A 346 0.61 12.09 -5.11
N ASN A 347 1.25 13.23 -4.84
CA ASN A 347 2.53 13.29 -4.13
C ASN A 347 2.40 12.84 -2.68
N VAL A 348 1.34 13.23 -1.97
CA VAL A 348 1.05 12.75 -0.61
C VAL A 348 0.80 11.24 -0.63
N GLU A 349 0.05 10.75 -1.60
CA GLU A 349 -0.24 9.33 -1.76
C GLU A 349 1.02 8.50 -1.99
N ASN A 350 1.84 8.90 -2.95
CA ASN A 350 3.13 8.24 -3.23
C ASN A 350 4.05 8.27 -2.02
N ALA A 351 4.07 9.37 -1.26
CA ALA A 351 4.86 9.48 -0.04
C ALA A 351 4.38 8.55 1.07
N GLY A 352 3.07 8.37 1.21
CA GLY A 352 2.50 7.43 2.16
C GLY A 352 2.94 5.99 1.90
N TYR A 353 2.82 5.51 0.66
CA TYR A 353 3.29 4.16 0.29
C TYR A 353 4.82 4.01 0.46
N ASP A 354 5.62 4.92 -0.11
CA ASP A 354 7.09 4.87 -0.03
C ASP A 354 7.58 4.85 1.43
N ARG A 355 7.08 5.79 2.24
CA ARG A 355 7.53 5.91 3.63
C ARG A 355 7.05 4.76 4.49
N SER A 356 5.86 4.19 4.23
CA SER A 356 5.35 3.03 4.97
C SER A 356 6.27 1.82 4.78
N LEU A 357 6.63 1.49 3.53
CA LEU A 357 7.53 0.39 3.22
C LEU A 357 8.92 0.61 3.83
N ARG A 358 9.52 1.79 3.59
CA ARG A 358 10.85 2.13 4.11
C ARG A 358 10.90 2.07 5.63
N PHE A 359 9.89 2.60 6.31
CA PHE A 359 9.79 2.51 7.76
C PHE A 359 9.72 1.06 8.23
N LEU A 360 8.94 0.20 7.58
CA LEU A 360 8.85 -1.20 7.98
C LEU A 360 10.15 -1.97 7.74
N HIS A 361 10.91 -1.68 6.67
CA HIS A 361 12.26 -2.24 6.52
C HIS A 361 13.22 -1.78 7.62
N LEU A 362 13.20 -0.50 8.00
CA LEU A 362 13.99 0.00 9.12
C LEU A 362 13.58 -0.68 10.43
N LEU A 363 12.28 -0.78 10.68
CA LEU A 363 11.75 -1.44 11.87
C LEU A 363 12.11 -2.93 11.90
N GLN A 364 12.01 -3.64 10.77
CA GLN A 364 12.40 -5.03 10.62
C GLN A 364 13.90 -5.22 10.85
N ALA A 365 14.75 -4.31 10.38
CA ALA A 365 16.19 -4.33 10.64
C ALA A 365 16.50 -4.12 12.14
N GLU A 366 15.72 -3.28 12.82
CA GLU A 366 15.87 -3.04 14.25
C GLU A 366 15.40 -4.21 15.11
N VAL A 367 14.16 -4.67 14.95
CA VAL A 367 13.56 -5.68 15.86
C VAL A 367 13.56 -7.11 15.32
N GLY A 368 13.86 -7.30 14.04
CA GLY A 368 13.81 -8.57 13.34
C GLY A 368 12.40 -8.95 12.86
N GLY A 369 12.30 -9.60 11.69
CA GLY A 369 11.02 -10.06 11.13
C GLY A 369 10.25 -11.05 12.01
N GLY A 370 10.95 -11.80 12.86
CA GLY A 370 10.30 -12.67 13.85
C GLY A 370 9.47 -11.91 14.89
N ALA A 371 9.95 -10.74 15.35
CA ALA A 371 9.20 -9.90 16.28
C ALA A 371 7.97 -9.28 15.60
N LEU A 372 8.09 -8.85 14.33
CA LEU A 372 6.95 -8.33 13.57
C LEU A 372 5.86 -9.39 13.38
N ARG A 373 6.22 -10.63 13.02
CA ARG A 373 5.26 -11.75 12.92
C ARG A 373 4.57 -12.04 14.25
N GLN A 374 5.31 -12.05 15.36
CA GLN A 374 4.73 -12.25 16.68
C GLN A 374 3.77 -11.11 17.06
N ALA A 375 4.11 -9.86 16.72
CA ALA A 375 3.23 -8.72 16.92
C ALA A 375 1.93 -8.89 16.12
N ASN A 376 2.02 -9.22 14.84
CA ASN A 376 0.86 -9.48 13.98
C ASN A 376 -0.03 -10.61 14.54
N ALA A 377 0.56 -11.72 14.97
CA ALA A 377 -0.17 -12.83 15.58
C ALA A 377 -0.87 -12.43 16.90
N ALA A 378 -0.20 -11.64 17.75
CA ALA A 378 -0.79 -11.14 18.98
C ALA A 378 -1.94 -10.14 18.71
N LEU A 379 -1.85 -9.33 17.67
CA LEU A 379 -2.96 -8.47 17.24
C LEU A 379 -4.14 -9.28 16.73
N ALA A 380 -3.88 -10.27 15.86
CA ALA A 380 -4.92 -11.15 15.34
C ALA A 380 -5.66 -11.88 16.47
N ALA A 381 -4.93 -12.42 17.45
CA ALA A 381 -5.50 -13.10 18.61
C ALA A 381 -6.36 -12.18 19.49
N SER A 382 -6.04 -10.89 19.54
CA SER A 382 -6.79 -9.92 20.34
C SER A 382 -8.14 -9.51 19.72
N GLY A 383 -8.30 -9.65 18.40
CA GLY A 383 -9.49 -9.22 17.66
C GLY A 383 -9.69 -7.70 17.55
N THR A 384 -8.78 -6.89 18.09
CA THR A 384 -8.86 -5.44 18.05
C THR A 384 -7.80 -4.90 17.07
N PRO A 385 -8.14 -4.06 16.10
CA PRO A 385 -7.15 -3.43 15.24
C PRO A 385 -6.15 -2.56 16.02
N ALA A 386 -4.90 -2.52 15.57
CA ALA A 386 -3.86 -1.68 16.18
C ALA A 386 -3.78 -0.30 15.54
N ASP A 387 -3.81 0.74 16.36
CA ASP A 387 -3.23 2.02 15.96
C ASP A 387 -1.70 2.00 16.13
N SER A 388 -1.04 3.07 15.70
CA SER A 388 0.42 3.22 15.76
C SER A 388 1.01 3.11 17.16
N LYS A 389 0.26 3.60 18.16
CA LYS A 389 0.64 3.55 19.59
C LYS A 389 0.70 2.13 20.09
N ARG A 390 -0.38 1.38 19.85
CA ARG A 390 -0.48 -0.02 20.22
C ARG A 390 0.52 -0.89 19.46
N TYR A 391 0.76 -0.58 18.19
CA TYR A 391 1.75 -1.30 17.40
C TYR A 391 3.17 -1.09 17.95
N LEU A 392 3.54 0.16 18.26
CA LEU A 392 4.81 0.49 18.94
C LEU A 392 4.98 -0.33 20.23
N ASP A 393 3.99 -0.29 21.13
CA ASP A 393 4.07 -1.00 22.41
C ASP A 393 4.29 -2.50 22.25
N LEU A 394 3.59 -3.10 21.29
CA LEU A 394 3.67 -4.54 21.04
C LEU A 394 5.01 -4.94 20.41
N VAL A 395 5.50 -4.16 19.45
CA VAL A 395 6.79 -4.42 18.79
C VAL A 395 7.95 -4.26 19.77
N GLU A 396 7.95 -3.23 20.62
CA GLU A 396 9.00 -3.10 21.64
C GLU A 396 8.96 -4.23 22.66
N LYS A 397 7.75 -4.62 23.11
CA LYS A 397 7.55 -5.71 24.07
C LYS A 397 8.06 -7.05 23.55
N LEU A 398 7.79 -7.38 22.28
CA LEU A 398 8.14 -8.66 21.67
C LEU A 398 9.56 -8.66 21.08
N GLY A 399 10.02 -7.53 20.57
CA GLY A 399 11.35 -7.36 20.02
C GLY A 399 12.43 -7.11 21.08
N GLY A 400 12.05 -6.73 22.30
CA GLY A 400 13.00 -6.47 23.40
C GLY A 400 13.90 -5.25 23.16
N LYS A 401 13.54 -4.38 22.22
CA LYS A 401 14.28 -3.16 21.85
C LYS A 401 13.34 -1.97 21.87
N ARG A 402 13.85 -0.81 22.29
CA ARG A 402 13.12 0.46 22.20
C ARG A 402 13.31 1.05 20.80
N VAL A 403 12.21 1.34 20.12
CA VAL A 403 12.15 1.91 18.76
C VAL A 403 11.28 3.15 18.69
N ASP A 404 10.85 3.68 19.83
CA ASP A 404 10.03 4.89 19.90
C ASP A 404 10.66 6.14 19.25
N ASN A 405 11.98 6.26 19.18
CA ASN A 405 12.67 7.29 18.39
C ASN A 405 12.39 7.15 16.88
N LEU A 406 12.42 5.91 16.36
CA LEU A 406 12.11 5.63 14.95
C LEU A 406 10.64 5.98 14.66
N PHE A 407 9.72 5.64 15.57
CA PHE A 407 8.32 6.04 15.44
C PHE A 407 8.12 7.55 15.52
N ALA A 408 8.86 8.27 16.37
CA ALA A 408 8.78 9.74 16.44
C ALA A 408 9.23 10.41 15.13
N GLU A 409 10.26 9.85 14.48
CA GLU A 409 10.80 10.38 13.23
C GLU A 409 9.91 10.05 12.02
N TRP A 410 9.30 8.86 11.97
CA TRP A 410 8.63 8.39 10.76
C TRP A 410 7.10 8.39 10.85
N VAL A 411 6.56 8.05 12.02
CA VAL A 411 5.14 7.72 12.17
C VAL A 411 4.37 8.88 12.79
N PHE A 412 4.82 9.36 13.94
CA PHE A 412 4.00 10.26 14.74
C PHE A 412 4.20 11.73 14.38
N PRO A 413 3.15 12.56 14.55
CA PRO A 413 3.32 14.01 14.51
C PRO A 413 4.22 14.48 15.66
N PRO A 414 4.97 15.59 15.49
CA PRO A 414 5.85 16.14 16.55
C PRO A 414 5.14 16.42 17.88
N SER A 415 3.82 16.66 17.83
CA SER A 415 3.00 16.91 19.03
C SER A 415 2.95 15.72 20.01
N ILE A 416 3.34 14.51 19.60
CA ILE A 416 3.37 13.33 20.48
C ILE A 416 4.61 13.27 21.39
N GLU A 417 5.68 14.01 21.09
CA GLU A 417 6.97 13.87 21.77
C GLU A 417 6.89 13.93 23.32
N PRO A 418 6.09 14.83 23.93
CA PRO A 418 5.92 14.84 25.38
C PRO A 418 5.31 13.53 25.91
N ALA A 419 4.39 12.92 25.17
CA ALA A 419 3.77 11.66 25.55
C ALA A 419 4.77 10.49 25.47
N LEU A 420 5.63 10.46 24.44
CA LEU A 420 6.70 9.45 24.34
C LEU A 420 7.70 9.56 25.50
N THR A 421 8.04 10.79 25.91
CA THR A 421 8.90 11.00 27.09
C THR A 421 8.25 10.44 28.36
N LYS A 422 6.96 10.72 28.58
CA LYS A 422 6.22 10.17 29.73
C LYS A 422 6.07 8.65 29.66
N ARG A 423 5.89 8.08 28.45
CA ARG A 423 5.86 6.64 28.21
C ARG A 423 7.13 5.96 28.70
N ARG A 424 8.30 6.45 28.27
CA ARG A 424 9.62 5.94 28.73
C ARG A 424 9.75 6.03 30.24
N GLN A 425 9.35 7.15 30.82
CA GLN A 425 9.41 7.36 32.27
C GLN A 425 8.50 6.37 33.02
N ALA A 426 7.28 6.14 32.56
CA ALA A 426 6.34 5.20 33.18
C ALA A 426 6.85 3.75 33.10
N GLN A 427 7.35 3.34 31.93
CA GLN A 427 7.94 2.00 31.73
C GLN A 427 9.16 1.79 32.63
N GLN A 428 10.10 2.75 32.65
CA GLN A 428 11.29 2.67 33.50
C GLN A 428 10.91 2.57 34.98
N ARG A 429 9.95 3.38 35.43
CA ARG A 429 9.50 3.35 36.83
C ARG A 429 8.83 2.03 37.21
N LEU A 430 8.08 1.42 36.30
CA LEU A 430 7.51 0.09 36.50
C LEU A 430 8.62 -0.96 36.59
N GLU A 431 9.60 -0.95 35.69
CA GLU A 431 10.77 -1.83 35.74
C GLU A 431 11.52 -1.69 37.07
N ASP A 432 11.80 -0.46 37.51
CA ASP A 432 12.48 -0.19 38.77
C ASP A 432 11.67 -0.67 40.00
N LEU A 433 10.34 -0.49 39.97
CA LEU A 433 9.45 -1.00 41.01
C LEU A 433 9.50 -2.54 41.08
N LEU A 434 9.40 -3.22 39.93
CA LEU A 434 9.44 -4.68 39.85
C LEU A 434 10.79 -5.23 40.30
N ALA A 435 11.89 -4.57 39.92
CA ALA A 435 13.23 -4.95 40.38
C ALA A 435 13.38 -4.84 41.91
N ARG A 436 12.87 -3.76 42.51
CA ARG A 436 12.86 -3.57 43.99
C ARG A 436 11.93 -4.56 44.70
N ALA A 437 10.87 -4.99 44.03
CA ALA A 437 9.89 -5.93 44.54
C ALA A 437 10.24 -7.40 44.28
N ALA A 438 11.32 -7.74 43.57
CA ALA A 438 11.58 -9.10 43.08
C ALA A 438 11.61 -10.20 44.17
N ASN A 439 11.91 -9.85 45.43
CA ASN A 439 11.93 -10.77 46.58
C ASN A 439 10.81 -10.50 47.60
N LYS A 440 9.81 -9.72 47.20
CA LYS A 440 8.69 -9.28 48.04
C LYS A 440 7.42 -9.66 47.27
N ASP A 441 6.45 -10.30 47.92
CA ASP A 441 5.20 -10.72 47.29
C ASP A 441 4.32 -9.50 46.93
N LEU A 442 4.75 -8.67 45.99
CA LEU A 442 3.97 -7.58 45.45
C LEU A 442 2.76 -8.18 44.73
N SER A 443 1.55 -7.72 45.08
CA SER A 443 0.34 -8.21 44.43
C SER A 443 0.40 -7.96 42.92
N ASN A 444 0.05 -8.98 42.14
CA ASN A 444 -0.13 -8.86 40.69
C ASN A 444 -1.13 -7.75 40.34
N ASP A 445 -2.14 -7.48 41.19
CA ASP A 445 -3.13 -6.43 40.95
C ASP A 445 -2.50 -5.03 40.81
N VAL A 446 -1.44 -4.74 41.59
CA VAL A 446 -0.75 -3.44 41.53
C VAL A 446 0.05 -3.32 40.24
N ARG A 447 0.77 -4.38 39.87
CA ARG A 447 1.50 -4.46 38.62
C ARG A 447 0.56 -4.30 37.43
N ASP A 448 -0.53 -5.07 37.42
CA ASP A 448 -1.50 -5.10 36.32
C ASP A 448 -2.22 -3.75 36.18
N SER A 449 -2.51 -3.06 37.29
CA SER A 449 -3.07 -1.70 37.28
C SER A 449 -2.11 -0.67 36.66
N ILE A 450 -0.82 -0.71 37.02
CA ILE A 450 0.19 0.19 36.41
C ILE A 450 0.34 -0.12 34.92
N GLN A 451 0.47 -1.41 34.57
CA GLN A 451 0.60 -1.83 33.18
C GLN A 451 -0.61 -1.44 32.34
N ALA A 452 -1.83 -1.60 32.87
CA ALA A 452 -3.05 -1.20 32.18
C ALA A 452 -3.09 0.31 31.88
N ASN A 453 -2.57 1.15 32.78
CA ASN A 453 -2.45 2.59 32.52
C ASN A 453 -1.39 2.90 31.45
N ILE A 454 -0.26 2.17 31.42
CA ILE A 454 0.75 2.30 30.35
C ILE A 454 0.14 1.90 29.00
N ASP A 455 -0.51 0.73 28.94
CA ASP A 455 -1.13 0.19 27.71
C ASP A 455 -2.27 1.10 27.22
N ALA A 456 -2.97 1.78 28.13
CA ALA A 456 -4.01 2.76 27.80
C ALA A 456 -3.47 4.17 27.51
N TRP A 457 -2.14 4.36 27.47
CA TRP A 457 -1.47 5.66 27.25
C TRP A 457 -1.83 6.74 28.29
N ARG A 458 -2.13 6.32 29.52
CA ARG A 458 -2.42 7.18 30.68
C ARG A 458 -1.20 7.29 31.58
N PHE A 459 -0.13 7.88 31.05
CA PHE A 459 1.18 7.83 31.71
C PHE A 459 1.24 8.60 33.03
N ASP A 460 0.47 9.68 33.18
CA ASP A 460 0.41 10.41 34.46
C ASP A 460 -0.22 9.54 35.56
N ASP A 461 -1.29 8.79 35.23
CA ASP A 461 -1.94 7.84 36.14
C ASP A 461 -1.01 6.66 36.47
N ALA A 462 -0.29 6.13 35.48
CA ALA A 462 0.71 5.09 35.68
C ALA A 462 1.83 5.54 36.62
N ILE A 463 2.34 6.76 36.42
CA ILE A 463 3.39 7.37 37.24
C ILE A 463 2.91 7.61 38.67
N ALA A 464 1.69 8.12 38.85
CA ALA A 464 1.08 8.33 40.16
C ALA A 464 0.88 7.00 40.91
N THR A 465 0.29 6.01 40.25
CA THR A 465 0.07 4.66 40.81
C THR A 465 1.40 3.99 41.18
N THR A 466 2.43 4.14 40.34
CA THR A 466 3.78 3.62 40.63
C THR A 466 4.39 4.31 41.86
N SER A 467 4.21 5.63 41.99
CA SER A 467 4.73 6.39 43.13
C SER A 467 4.06 5.96 44.45
N GLU A 468 2.74 5.71 44.42
CA GLU A 468 2.02 5.17 45.57
C GLU A 468 2.52 3.77 45.95
N ALA A 469 2.71 2.89 44.96
CA ALA A 469 3.24 1.55 45.18
C ALA A 469 4.66 1.57 45.77
N GLN A 470 5.53 2.45 45.27
CA GLN A 470 6.88 2.65 45.80
C GLN A 470 6.87 3.18 47.23
N SER A 471 5.95 4.07 47.59
CA SER A 471 5.78 4.59 48.95
C SER A 471 5.31 3.49 49.92
N LYS A 472 4.33 2.66 49.52
CA LYS A 472 3.89 1.50 50.30
C LYS A 472 5.01 0.48 50.51
N LEU A 473 5.81 0.23 49.47
CA LEU A 473 6.96 -0.67 49.54
C LEU A 473 8.02 -0.19 50.53
N ALA A 474 8.32 1.12 50.53
CA ALA A 474 9.23 1.72 51.50
C ALA A 474 8.70 1.58 52.94
N GLY A 475 7.41 1.87 53.16
CA GLY A 475 6.81 1.70 54.49
C GLY A 475 6.79 0.24 54.99
N TYR A 476 6.68 -0.73 54.08
CA TYR A 476 6.85 -2.15 54.42
C TYR A 476 8.28 -2.48 54.86
N ASP A 477 9.27 -1.91 54.18
CA ASP A 477 10.68 -2.09 54.54
C ASP A 477 10.98 -1.51 55.93
N ASP A 478 10.50 -0.28 56.19
CA ASP A 478 10.63 0.37 57.50
C ASP A 478 9.97 -0.45 58.62
N LEU A 479 8.77 -1.00 58.37
CA LEU A 479 8.08 -1.86 59.33
C LEU A 479 8.84 -3.16 59.58
N LYS A 480 9.38 -3.78 58.53
CA LYS A 480 10.16 -5.01 58.65
C LYS A 480 11.44 -4.78 59.47
N GLU A 481 12.11 -3.66 59.24
CA GLU A 481 13.28 -3.24 60.04
C GLU A 481 12.89 -2.99 61.50
N ALA A 482 11.80 -2.27 61.76
CA ALA A 482 11.30 -2.01 63.11
C ALA A 482 10.96 -3.31 63.87
N VAL A 483 10.31 -4.27 63.20
CA VAL A 483 9.99 -5.59 63.79
C VAL A 483 11.26 -6.39 64.07
N SER A 484 12.25 -6.34 63.17
CA SER A 484 13.54 -7.00 63.37
C SER A 484 14.28 -6.43 64.59
N ASN A 485 14.31 -5.09 64.71
CA ASN A 485 14.93 -4.41 65.86
C ASN A 485 14.20 -4.73 67.16
N LEU A 486 12.86 -4.71 67.16
CA LEU A 486 12.06 -5.09 68.33
C LEU A 486 12.32 -6.55 68.75
N THR A 487 12.47 -7.45 67.78
CA THR A 487 12.78 -8.87 68.05
C THR A 487 14.16 -9.01 68.69
N HIS A 488 15.16 -8.32 68.15
CA HIS A 488 16.51 -8.29 68.72
C HIS A 488 16.53 -7.69 70.13
N ASP A 489 15.81 -6.59 70.37
CA ASP A 489 15.72 -5.96 71.69
C ASP A 489 15.02 -6.87 72.70
N ALA A 490 13.95 -7.56 72.29
CA ALA A 490 13.27 -8.54 73.12
C ALA A 490 14.18 -9.72 73.48
N GLU A 491 14.98 -10.22 72.52
CA GLU A 491 15.99 -11.24 72.76
C GLU A 491 17.08 -10.78 73.75
N ALA A 492 17.61 -9.56 73.57
CA ALA A 492 18.63 -8.98 74.44
C ALA A 492 18.14 -8.75 75.88
N GLN A 493 16.84 -8.53 76.08
CA GLN A 493 16.21 -8.40 77.39
C GLN A 493 15.75 -9.74 77.99
N GLY A 494 16.03 -10.87 77.33
CA GLY A 494 15.62 -12.19 77.81
C GLY A 494 14.12 -12.44 77.75
N LEU A 495 13.39 -11.70 76.90
CA LEU A 495 11.95 -11.85 76.67
C LEU A 495 11.63 -12.84 75.55
N SER A 496 12.65 -13.46 74.94
CA SER A 496 12.52 -14.44 73.87
C SER A 496 12.29 -15.87 74.38
N ASP A 497 11.33 -16.07 75.29
CA ASP A 497 10.91 -17.43 75.65
C ASP A 497 10.04 -18.03 74.54
N ALA A 498 10.64 -18.96 73.81
CA ALA A 498 10.05 -19.79 72.77
C ALA A 498 8.92 -20.75 73.26
N GLU A 499 8.47 -20.63 74.52
CA GLU A 499 7.45 -21.51 75.10
C GLU A 499 6.04 -20.91 75.19
N CYS A 500 5.84 -19.59 75.06
CA CYS A 500 4.51 -19.01 75.29
C CYS A 500 3.54 -19.10 74.08
N TRP A 501 4.03 -19.41 72.88
CA TRP A 501 3.22 -19.41 71.64
C TRP A 501 2.82 -20.79 71.09
N ARG A 502 3.23 -21.90 71.74
CA ARG A 502 2.77 -23.25 71.36
C ARG A 502 1.46 -23.63 72.08
N LYS A 503 0.38 -22.91 71.81
CA LYS A 503 -0.98 -23.51 71.91
C LYS A 503 -1.61 -23.56 70.52
N PRO A 504 -2.10 -24.72 70.07
CA PRO A 504 -2.73 -24.83 68.77
C PRO A 504 -4.05 -24.06 68.79
N VAL A 505 -4.15 -23.01 67.97
CA VAL A 505 -5.44 -22.39 67.66
C VAL A 505 -6.26 -23.43 66.90
N ARG A 506 -7.24 -24.02 67.59
CA ARG A 506 -8.30 -24.80 66.96
C ARG A 506 -8.93 -23.96 65.85
N ARG A 507 -8.98 -24.53 64.65
CA ARG A 507 -9.85 -24.05 63.56
C ARG A 507 -11.28 -23.95 64.09
N SER A 508 -11.73 -22.72 64.34
CA SER A 508 -13.15 -22.39 64.50
C SER A 508 -13.56 -21.64 63.23
N ARG A 509 -14.20 -22.36 62.30
CA ARG A 509 -15.07 -21.75 61.30
C ARG A 509 -16.15 -20.98 62.07
N HIS A 510 -16.15 -19.65 62.01
CA HIS A 510 -17.39 -18.89 61.92
C HIS A 510 -17.15 -17.48 61.38
N MET A 511 -17.88 -17.21 60.30
CA MET A 511 -18.37 -15.93 59.78
C MET A 511 -18.20 -14.74 60.72
N LEU A 512 -17.69 -13.64 60.17
CA LEU A 512 -18.21 -12.29 60.41
C LEU A 512 -17.82 -11.40 59.21
N ARG A 513 -18.82 -11.07 58.39
CA ARG A 513 -18.80 -9.95 57.43
C ARG A 513 -18.76 -8.63 58.21
N PRO A 514 -18.19 -7.54 57.66
CA PRO A 514 -18.60 -6.21 58.03
C PRO A 514 -19.67 -5.67 57.07
N ALA A 515 -20.77 -5.21 57.65
CA ALA A 515 -21.65 -4.18 57.10
C ALA A 515 -21.70 -3.05 58.16
N GLY A 516 -21.79 -1.77 57.84
CA GLY A 516 -21.98 -1.11 56.56
C GLY A 516 -22.06 0.40 56.77
N TRP A 517 -22.36 1.12 55.70
CA TRP A 517 -22.95 2.46 55.76
C TRP A 517 -24.33 2.40 55.09
N TRP A 518 -25.33 2.98 55.76
CA TRP A 518 -26.75 3.10 55.41
C TRP A 518 -26.96 4.09 54.24
N THR A 519 -28.00 4.01 53.39
CA THR A 519 -29.44 4.27 53.69
C THR A 519 -30.41 3.70 52.60
N PRO A 520 -31.76 3.73 52.79
CA PRO A 520 -32.65 2.62 52.46
C PRO A 520 -33.82 2.90 51.48
N GLY A 521 -34.42 1.79 50.99
CA GLY A 521 -35.85 1.62 50.68
C GLY A 521 -36.34 2.11 49.32
N VAL A 522 -37.32 1.51 48.63
CA VAL A 522 -38.30 0.45 48.93
C VAL A 522 -39.10 0.20 47.62
N ILE A 523 -39.28 -1.08 47.22
CA ILE A 523 -40.53 -1.77 46.76
C ILE A 523 -41.24 -1.24 45.47
N PHE A 524 -41.73 -2.02 44.47
CA PHE A 524 -42.02 -3.45 44.25
C PHE A 524 -42.23 -3.72 42.73
N GLY A 525 -42.18 -5.01 42.38
CA GLY A 525 -42.99 -5.65 41.33
C GLY A 525 -42.35 -5.65 39.93
N GLY A 526 -42.18 -6.76 39.22
CA GLY A 526 -42.75 -8.09 39.34
C GLY A 526 -43.35 -8.49 37.99
N GLY A 527 -42.83 -9.57 37.41
CA GLY A 527 -43.62 -10.42 36.52
C GLY A 527 -43.46 -10.22 35.01
N SER A 528 -42.82 -11.24 34.42
CA SER A 528 -43.26 -12.00 33.24
C SER A 528 -43.25 -11.35 31.84
N ALA A 529 -42.46 -12.00 30.99
CA ALA A 529 -42.83 -12.61 29.71
C ALA A 529 -43.34 -11.72 28.58
N SER A 530 -42.48 -11.59 27.56
CA SER A 530 -42.74 -12.03 26.18
C SER A 530 -41.41 -12.29 25.48
#